data_AF-X0V527-F1
#
_entry.id   AF-X0V527-F1
#
_cell.length_a   1.000
_cell.length_b   1.000
_cell.length_c   1.000
_cell.angle_alpha   90.00
_cell.angle_beta   90.00
_cell.angle_gamma   90.00
#
_symmetry.space_group_name_H-M   'P 1'
#
loop_
_entity.id
_entity.type
_entity.pdbx_description
1 polymer ?
#
loop_
_entity_poly.entity_id
_entity_poly.type
_entity_poly.pdbx_seq_one_letter_code
_entity_poly.pdbx_strand_id
1 'polypeptide(L)'
;ADAAVRGLLDQIVSKVEELVDCSGLGSLPEEYLDALRAGPNGWFGMIAAMLRKRRNPEEVIRAVQDVLLRIDKRVVVFVDDFDRLESKSKETQQAIAAALNQLQNLTTVQYVLCVGWMREGAGADLLKLTRFQELMPEVCREEVIERIKVLRDEAITGEQDVYYPWNLMKEGSEDPLYYSSLTASLNTNLGPQIAKLVRTPRELRAVELETREKWNGGLKGEISWYDLLLMSALKVSEPHVFEWIMREPHIFLQEVGYTRPTEEQKS
;
A
#
# COMPACT_ATOMS: atom_id res chain seq x y z
N ALA A 1 -7.77 -13.36 -17.77
CA ALA A 1 -7.03 -12.46 -18.68
C ALA A 1 -7.92 -11.30 -19.15
N ASP A 2 -8.90 -11.53 -20.03
CA ASP A 2 -9.72 -10.48 -20.64
C ASP A 2 -10.40 -9.54 -19.66
N ALA A 3 -10.96 -10.05 -18.55
CA ALA A 3 -11.64 -9.22 -17.56
C ALA A 3 -10.71 -8.20 -16.88
N ALA A 4 -9.43 -8.54 -16.69
CA ALA A 4 -8.47 -7.64 -16.04
C ALA A 4 -7.98 -6.54 -17.00
N VAL A 5 -7.71 -6.92 -18.25
CA VAL A 5 -7.38 -5.97 -19.34
C VAL A 5 -8.55 -5.03 -19.61
N ARG A 6 -9.77 -5.57 -19.61
CA ARG A 6 -11.01 -4.79 -19.68
C ARG A 6 -11.09 -3.77 -18.56
N GLY A 7 -10.95 -4.22 -17.31
CA GLY A 7 -11.04 -3.34 -16.14
C GLY A 7 -10.01 -2.21 -16.19
N LEU A 8 -8.79 -2.51 -16.64
CA LEU A 8 -7.74 -1.49 -16.85
C LEU A 8 -8.18 -0.40 -17.84
N LEU A 9 -8.68 -0.80 -19.01
CA LEU A 9 -9.11 0.12 -20.06
C LEU A 9 -10.40 0.85 -19.70
N ASP A 10 -11.35 0.17 -19.07
CA ASP A 10 -12.59 0.76 -18.54
C ASP A 10 -12.25 1.91 -17.57
N GLN A 11 -11.27 1.73 -16.68
CA GLN A 11 -10.85 2.79 -15.76
C GLN A 11 -10.21 3.99 -16.48
N ILE A 12 -9.35 3.73 -17.46
CA ILE A 12 -8.74 4.80 -18.26
C ILE A 12 -9.84 5.59 -18.99
N VAL A 13 -10.72 4.90 -19.71
CA VAL A 13 -11.82 5.49 -20.47
C VAL A 13 -12.75 6.29 -19.56
N SER A 14 -13.19 5.69 -18.45
CA SER A 14 -14.06 6.36 -17.48
C SER A 14 -13.45 7.65 -16.95
N LYS A 15 -12.13 7.67 -16.68
CA LYS A 15 -11.43 8.89 -16.24
C LYS A 15 -11.29 9.95 -17.33
N VAL A 16 -11.23 9.55 -18.59
CA VAL A 16 -11.25 10.50 -19.73
C VAL A 16 -12.66 11.05 -19.94
N GLU A 17 -13.70 10.23 -19.80
CA GLU A 17 -15.10 10.66 -19.92
C GLU A 17 -15.50 11.67 -18.83
N GLU A 18 -14.94 11.57 -17.62
CA GLU A 18 -15.10 12.61 -16.58
C GLU A 18 -14.62 14.00 -17.01
N LEU A 19 -13.72 14.07 -18.01
CA LEU A 19 -13.12 15.31 -18.51
C LEU A 19 -13.72 15.76 -19.84
N VAL A 20 -14.41 14.88 -20.57
CA VAL A 20 -14.92 15.14 -21.91
C VAL A 20 -16.23 14.39 -22.14
N ASP A 21 -17.27 15.13 -22.55
CA ASP A 21 -18.55 14.56 -23.01
C ASP A 21 -18.39 13.92 -24.41
N CYS A 22 -17.66 12.82 -24.49
CA CYS A 22 -17.45 12.04 -25.69
C CYS A 22 -18.22 10.72 -25.59
N SER A 23 -19.47 10.70 -26.07
CA SER A 23 -20.33 9.51 -26.10
C SER A 23 -19.76 8.30 -26.86
N GLY A 24 -18.63 8.46 -27.55
CA GLY A 24 -17.95 7.40 -28.31
C GLY A 24 -16.77 6.74 -27.59
N LEU A 25 -16.43 7.17 -26.36
CA LEU A 25 -15.34 6.56 -25.60
C LEU A 25 -15.78 5.31 -24.83
N GLY A 26 -17.01 5.28 -24.32
CA GLY A 26 -17.50 4.19 -23.47
C GLY A 26 -17.56 2.80 -24.13
N SER A 27 -17.58 2.70 -25.46
CA SER A 27 -17.51 1.41 -26.17
C SER A 27 -16.09 0.91 -26.42
N LEU A 28 -15.07 1.74 -26.22
CA LEU A 28 -13.68 1.42 -26.56
C LEU A 28 -13.13 0.19 -25.83
N PRO A 29 -13.38 -0.02 -24.52
CA PRO A 29 -12.84 -1.20 -23.84
C PRO A 29 -13.38 -2.51 -24.40
N GLU A 30 -14.65 -2.56 -24.83
CA GLU A 30 -15.22 -3.73 -25.50
C GLU A 30 -14.64 -3.91 -26.91
N GLU A 31 -14.52 -2.82 -27.67
CA GLU A 31 -13.91 -2.83 -29.00
C GLU A 31 -12.47 -3.36 -28.95
N TYR A 32 -11.71 -3.00 -27.92
CA TYR A 32 -10.33 -3.45 -27.72
C TYR A 32 -10.25 -4.97 -27.44
N LEU A 33 -11.11 -5.49 -26.57
CA LEU A 33 -11.13 -6.93 -26.25
C LEU A 33 -11.60 -7.77 -27.43
N ASP A 34 -12.62 -7.31 -28.14
CA ASP A 34 -13.11 -7.96 -29.37
C ASP A 34 -11.97 -8.06 -30.39
N ALA A 35 -11.15 -7.01 -30.48
CA ALA A 35 -9.99 -6.98 -31.38
C ALA A 35 -8.84 -7.88 -30.93
N LEU A 36 -8.57 -8.00 -29.63
CA LEU A 36 -7.61 -8.97 -29.08
C LEU A 36 -8.05 -10.43 -29.33
N ARG A 37 -9.35 -10.72 -29.17
CA ARG A 37 -9.94 -12.05 -29.38
C ARG A 37 -9.95 -12.48 -30.85
N ALA A 38 -9.96 -11.55 -31.78
CA ALA A 38 -9.92 -11.81 -33.22
C ALA A 38 -8.54 -12.26 -33.74
N GLY A 39 -7.55 -12.44 -32.86
CA GLY A 39 -6.23 -12.99 -33.17
C GLY A 39 -6.25 -14.46 -33.65
N PRO A 40 -5.10 -15.00 -34.12
CA PRO A 40 -5.05 -16.10 -35.10
C PRO A 40 -5.60 -17.48 -34.68
N ASN A 41 -5.95 -17.71 -33.40
CA ASN A 41 -6.07 -19.07 -32.85
C ASN A 41 -7.48 -19.46 -32.33
N GLY A 42 -8.57 -18.74 -32.67
CA GLY A 42 -9.92 -19.08 -32.18
C GLY A 42 -10.97 -19.23 -33.28
N TRP A 43 -11.56 -20.42 -33.43
CA TRP A 43 -12.69 -20.70 -34.34
C TRP A 43 -13.94 -19.80 -34.14
N PHE A 44 -14.04 -19.09 -33.01
CA PHE A 44 -15.08 -18.08 -32.76
C PHE A 44 -14.89 -16.75 -33.53
N GLY A 45 -13.73 -16.54 -34.17
CA GLY A 45 -13.37 -15.31 -34.87
C GLY A 45 -14.13 -15.03 -36.18
N MET A 46 -15.02 -15.91 -36.63
CA MET A 46 -15.71 -15.77 -37.92
C MET A 46 -17.07 -15.07 -37.83
N ILE A 47 -17.81 -15.23 -36.73
CA ILE A 47 -19.13 -14.61 -36.54
C ILE A 47 -19.00 -13.18 -35.98
N ALA A 48 -18.00 -12.90 -35.14
CA ALA A 48 -17.70 -11.55 -34.65
C ALA A 48 -17.09 -10.64 -35.74
N ALA A 49 -16.48 -11.22 -36.78
CA ALA A 49 -15.78 -10.47 -37.84
C ALA A 49 -16.70 -9.78 -38.85
N MET A 50 -17.96 -10.18 -38.94
CA MET A 50 -18.88 -9.68 -39.99
C MET A 50 -19.71 -8.45 -39.58
N LEU A 51 -19.73 -8.06 -38.29
CA LEU A 51 -20.65 -7.02 -37.80
C LEU A 51 -20.02 -5.79 -37.15
N ARG A 52 -18.71 -5.78 -36.87
CA ARG A 52 -18.01 -4.59 -36.37
C ARG A 52 -16.76 -4.34 -37.19
N LYS A 53 -16.63 -3.10 -37.70
CA LYS A 53 -15.45 -2.59 -38.40
C LYS A 53 -14.26 -2.83 -37.48
N ARG A 54 -13.47 -3.88 -37.75
CA ARG A 54 -12.36 -4.34 -36.89
C ARG A 54 -11.40 -3.18 -36.66
N ARG A 55 -11.49 -2.53 -35.49
CA ARG A 55 -10.44 -1.63 -35.03
C ARG A 55 -9.33 -2.49 -34.46
N ASN A 56 -8.10 -2.27 -34.90
CA ASN A 56 -6.93 -2.87 -34.26
C ASN A 56 -6.89 -2.40 -32.78
N PRO A 57 -6.48 -3.24 -31.79
CA PRO A 57 -6.30 -2.78 -30.41
C PRO A 57 -5.49 -1.47 -30.30
N GLU A 58 -4.52 -1.28 -31.19
CA GLU A 58 -3.77 -0.03 -31.31
C GLU A 58 -4.61 1.18 -31.73
N GLU A 59 -5.60 1.00 -32.62
CA GLU A 59 -6.47 2.08 -33.08
C GLU A 59 -7.40 2.56 -31.96
N VAL A 60 -7.89 1.63 -31.13
CA VAL A 60 -8.69 1.96 -29.95
C VAL A 60 -7.86 2.77 -28.96
N ILE A 61 -6.65 2.31 -28.66
CA ILE A 61 -5.72 3.01 -27.76
C ILE A 61 -5.32 4.40 -28.33
N ARG A 62 -5.08 4.50 -29.65
CA ARG A 62 -4.78 5.78 -30.31
C ARG A 62 -5.93 6.77 -30.21
N ALA A 63 -7.18 6.31 -30.30
CA ALA A 63 -8.34 7.18 -30.13
C ALA A 63 -8.35 7.83 -28.73
N VAL A 64 -8.02 7.07 -27.67
CA VAL A 64 -7.88 7.62 -26.32
C VAL A 64 -6.76 8.66 -26.26
N GLN A 65 -5.60 8.36 -26.85
CA GLN A 65 -4.50 9.33 -26.93
C GLN A 65 -4.90 10.62 -27.66
N ASP A 66 -5.60 10.52 -28.79
CA ASP A 66 -6.03 11.67 -29.58
C ASP A 66 -6.96 12.58 -28.78
N VAL A 67 -7.87 12.01 -27.98
CA VAL A 67 -8.70 12.80 -27.06
C VAL A 67 -7.82 13.50 -26.03
N LEU A 68 -6.92 12.76 -25.35
CA LEU A 68 -6.01 13.30 -24.34
C LEU A 68 -5.13 14.44 -24.86
N LEU A 69 -4.62 14.32 -26.10
CA LEU A 69 -3.83 15.37 -26.75
C LEU A 69 -4.67 16.63 -27.02
N ARG A 70 -5.93 16.48 -27.46
CA ARG A 70 -6.80 17.62 -27.76
C ARG A 70 -7.22 18.42 -26.51
N ILE A 71 -7.30 17.75 -25.37
CA ILE A 71 -7.64 18.39 -24.09
C ILE A 71 -6.40 18.78 -23.26
N ASP A 72 -5.20 18.57 -23.80
CA ASP A 72 -3.92 18.79 -23.13
C ASP A 72 -3.85 18.13 -21.73
N LYS A 73 -4.21 16.84 -21.68
CA LYS A 73 -4.16 16.03 -20.46
C LYS A 73 -3.29 14.80 -20.66
N ARG A 74 -2.83 14.26 -19.52
CA ARG A 74 -2.07 13.02 -19.42
C ARG A 74 -2.72 12.12 -18.39
N VAL A 75 -2.68 10.83 -18.64
CA VAL A 75 -3.16 9.79 -17.72
C VAL A 75 -1.96 9.05 -17.18
N VAL A 76 -1.93 8.87 -15.86
CA VAL A 76 -0.96 8.00 -15.19
C VAL A 76 -1.73 6.87 -14.55
N VAL A 77 -1.40 5.63 -14.92
CA VAL A 77 -2.06 4.42 -14.45
C VAL A 77 -1.19 3.76 -13.39
N PHE A 78 -1.71 3.65 -12.17
CA PHE A 78 -1.04 2.91 -11.09
C PHE A 78 -1.56 1.48 -11.08
N VAL A 79 -0.67 0.51 -11.24
CA VAL A 79 -0.98 -0.91 -11.16
C VAL A 79 -0.33 -1.48 -9.91
N ASP A 80 -1.13 -1.64 -8.86
CA ASP A 80 -0.66 -2.14 -7.56
C ASP A 80 -0.64 -3.67 -7.50
N ASP A 81 0.27 -4.19 -6.66
CA ASP A 81 0.43 -5.61 -6.33
C ASP A 81 0.48 -6.52 -7.59
N PHE A 82 1.17 -6.06 -8.65
CA PHE A 82 1.18 -6.76 -9.95
C PHE A 82 1.82 -8.15 -9.87
N ASP A 83 2.80 -8.33 -8.98
CA ASP A 83 3.45 -9.60 -8.68
C ASP A 83 2.49 -10.63 -8.06
N ARG A 84 1.47 -10.19 -7.30
CA ARG A 84 0.49 -11.10 -6.71
C ARG A 84 -0.37 -11.78 -7.77
N LEU A 85 -0.49 -11.21 -8.97
CA LEU A 85 -1.23 -11.83 -10.06
C LEU A 85 -0.55 -13.09 -10.61
N GLU A 86 0.78 -13.21 -10.53
CA GLU A 86 1.49 -14.41 -10.98
C GLU A 86 1.03 -15.65 -10.21
N SER A 87 0.89 -15.50 -8.89
CA SER A 87 0.45 -16.57 -8.00
C SER A 87 -0.98 -17.05 -8.27
N LYS A 88 -1.82 -16.20 -8.87
CA LYS A 88 -3.23 -16.47 -9.15
C LYS A 88 -3.47 -16.91 -10.59
N SER A 89 -2.81 -16.29 -11.57
CA SER A 89 -3.00 -16.56 -13.00
C SER A 89 -1.89 -15.91 -13.85
N LYS A 90 -0.90 -16.71 -14.27
CA LYS A 90 0.16 -16.28 -15.20
C LYS A 90 -0.38 -15.72 -16.51
N GLU A 91 -1.43 -16.32 -17.06
CA GLU A 91 -2.09 -15.85 -18.29
C GLU A 91 -2.67 -14.44 -18.13
N THR A 92 -3.26 -14.15 -16.96
CA THR A 92 -3.80 -12.81 -16.68
C THR A 92 -2.71 -11.77 -16.55
N GLN A 93 -1.62 -12.12 -15.87
CA GLN A 93 -0.43 -11.27 -15.77
C GLN A 93 0.17 -10.97 -17.16
N GLN A 94 0.33 -11.99 -18.00
CA GLN A 94 0.84 -11.83 -19.38
C GLN A 94 -0.08 -10.96 -20.24
N ALA A 95 -1.41 -11.11 -20.11
CA ALA A 95 -2.36 -10.28 -20.84
C ALA A 95 -2.30 -8.81 -20.42
N ILE A 96 -2.20 -8.54 -19.12
CA ILE A 96 -2.01 -7.16 -18.62
C ILE A 96 -0.66 -6.61 -19.05
N ALA A 97 0.41 -7.41 -18.98
CA ALA A 97 1.74 -7.01 -19.46
C ALA A 97 1.72 -6.63 -20.95
N ALA A 98 1.03 -7.41 -21.79
CA ALA A 98 0.85 -7.11 -23.20
C ALA A 98 0.07 -5.79 -23.41
N ALA A 99 -1.00 -5.57 -22.65
CA ALA A 99 -1.77 -4.32 -22.70
C ALA A 99 -0.92 -3.11 -22.27
N LEU A 100 -0.20 -3.21 -21.16
CA LEU A 100 0.72 -2.16 -20.69
C LEU A 100 1.82 -1.87 -21.72
N ASN A 101 2.38 -2.90 -22.35
CA ASN A 101 3.37 -2.74 -23.41
C ASN A 101 2.80 -1.97 -24.61
N GLN A 102 1.52 -2.16 -24.95
CA GLN A 102 0.87 -1.34 -25.98
C GLN A 102 0.69 0.13 -25.53
N LEU A 103 0.41 0.37 -24.25
CA LEU A 103 0.31 1.72 -23.68
C LEU A 103 1.66 2.46 -23.68
N GLN A 104 2.80 1.77 -23.63
CA GLN A 104 4.13 2.43 -23.69
C GLN A 104 4.36 3.24 -24.96
N ASN A 105 3.66 2.92 -26.04
CA ASN A 105 3.79 3.63 -27.30
C ASN A 105 3.04 4.96 -27.30
N LEU A 106 2.29 5.25 -26.23
CA LEU A 106 1.54 6.48 -26.08
C LEU A 106 2.33 7.54 -25.32
N THR A 107 2.24 8.78 -25.77
CA THR A 107 2.93 9.90 -25.13
C THR A 107 2.11 10.51 -23.99
N THR A 108 0.79 10.32 -24.01
CA THR A 108 -0.15 10.87 -23.04
C THR A 108 -0.59 9.88 -21.97
N VAL A 109 -0.22 8.60 -22.09
CA VAL A 109 -0.49 7.57 -21.09
C VAL A 109 0.82 7.03 -20.55
N GLN A 110 0.97 7.11 -19.24
CA GLN A 110 2.10 6.54 -18.50
C GLN A 110 1.56 5.56 -17.47
N TYR A 111 2.40 4.66 -16.99
CA TYR A 111 2.02 3.77 -15.90
C TYR A 111 3.16 3.57 -14.92
N VAL A 112 2.77 3.27 -13.68
CA VAL A 112 3.65 2.91 -12.57
C VAL A 112 3.24 1.52 -12.13
N LEU A 113 4.19 0.58 -12.14
CA LEU A 113 3.97 -0.77 -11.64
C LEU A 113 4.55 -0.87 -10.24
N CYS A 114 3.71 -1.19 -9.27
CA CYS A 114 4.14 -1.48 -7.92
C CYS A 114 4.23 -3.02 -7.78
N VAL A 115 5.44 -3.50 -7.53
CA VAL A 115 5.74 -4.92 -7.34
C VAL A 115 6.32 -5.14 -5.94
N GLY A 116 5.85 -6.19 -5.26
CA GLY A 116 6.41 -6.65 -4.00
C GLY A 116 7.84 -7.20 -4.13
N TRP A 117 8.38 -7.72 -3.03
CA TRP A 117 9.69 -8.37 -3.03
C TRP A 117 9.68 -9.58 -3.96
N MET A 118 10.28 -9.44 -5.14
CA MET A 118 10.31 -10.52 -6.11
C MET A 118 11.30 -11.60 -5.68
N ARG A 119 10.84 -12.85 -5.64
CA ARG A 119 11.73 -14.01 -5.46
C ARG A 119 12.68 -14.09 -6.65
N GLU A 120 13.92 -14.53 -6.41
CA GLU A 120 14.91 -14.73 -7.48
C GLU A 120 14.29 -15.52 -8.65
N GLY A 121 14.30 -14.92 -9.84
CA GLY A 121 13.80 -15.53 -11.09
C GLY A 121 12.34 -15.27 -11.45
N ALA A 122 11.46 -14.89 -10.51
CA ALA A 122 10.03 -14.66 -10.80
C ALA A 122 9.74 -13.27 -11.41
N GLY A 123 10.67 -12.32 -11.21
CA GLY A 123 10.46 -10.91 -11.56
C GLY A 123 11.11 -10.39 -12.84
N ALA A 124 12.00 -11.17 -13.45
CA ALA A 124 12.88 -10.66 -14.50
C ALA A 124 12.12 -10.20 -15.76
N ASP A 125 10.96 -10.78 -16.04
CA ASP A 125 10.13 -10.39 -17.19
C ASP A 125 9.25 -9.17 -16.90
N LEU A 126 8.91 -8.92 -15.63
CA LEU A 126 8.16 -7.73 -15.21
C LEU A 126 8.99 -6.46 -15.31
N LEU A 127 10.27 -6.55 -14.92
CA LEU A 127 11.21 -5.43 -14.99
C LEU A 127 11.43 -4.96 -16.44
N LYS A 128 11.25 -5.84 -17.44
CA LYS A 128 11.34 -5.48 -18.87
C LYS A 128 10.17 -4.60 -19.34
N LEU A 129 9.07 -4.56 -18.60
CA LEU A 129 7.91 -3.73 -18.92
C LEU A 129 8.09 -2.28 -18.49
N THR A 130 9.19 -1.89 -17.85
CA THR A 130 9.36 -0.52 -17.35
C THR A 130 10.71 0.03 -17.76
N ARG A 131 10.73 1.26 -18.28
CA ARG A 131 11.97 1.96 -18.63
C ARG A 131 12.75 2.42 -17.40
N PHE A 132 12.03 2.77 -16.35
CA PHE A 132 12.58 3.21 -15.08
C PHE A 132 12.18 2.21 -14.01
N GLN A 133 13.15 1.84 -13.18
CA GLN A 133 12.97 0.95 -12.06
C GLN A 133 13.58 1.64 -10.86
N GLU A 134 12.79 1.79 -9.81
CA GLU A 134 13.22 2.38 -8.56
C GLU A 134 12.95 1.39 -7.45
N LEU A 135 14.00 1.05 -6.71
CA LEU A 135 13.86 0.26 -5.49
C LEU A 135 13.39 1.21 -4.39
N MET A 136 12.25 0.90 -3.79
CA MET A 136 11.78 1.67 -2.64
C MET A 136 12.80 1.52 -1.50
N PRO A 137 13.38 2.63 -1.00
CA PRO A 137 14.37 2.55 0.06
C PRO A 137 13.74 2.04 1.36
N GLU A 138 14.56 1.41 2.18
CA GLU A 138 14.21 1.21 3.59
C GLU A 138 14.15 2.57 4.29
N VAL A 139 13.23 2.70 5.25
CA VAL A 139 13.14 3.90 6.09
C VAL A 139 14.31 3.88 7.05
N CYS A 140 15.02 5.01 7.18
CA CYS A 140 16.06 5.10 8.18
C CYS A 140 15.46 5.07 9.59
N ARG A 141 16.23 4.54 10.55
CA ARG A 141 15.72 4.34 11.92
C ARG A 141 15.35 5.66 12.58
N GLU A 142 16.12 6.70 12.29
CA GLU A 142 15.92 8.06 12.78
C GLU A 142 14.57 8.61 12.32
N GLU A 143 14.21 8.41 11.05
CA GLU A 143 12.92 8.85 10.50
C GLU A 143 11.75 8.08 11.13
N VAL A 144 11.87 6.76 11.31
CA VAL A 144 10.84 5.98 12.03
C VAL A 144 10.62 6.54 13.44
N ILE A 145 11.69 6.80 14.18
CA ILE A 145 11.60 7.31 15.56
C ILE A 145 11.02 8.72 15.59
N GLU A 146 11.43 9.61 14.69
CA GLU A 146 10.89 10.97 14.59
C GLU A 146 9.39 10.96 14.29
N ARG A 147 8.95 10.14 13.32
CA ARG A 147 7.54 9.97 12.98
C ARG A 147 6.72 9.42 14.14
N ILE A 148 7.24 8.45 14.88
CA ILE A 148 6.60 7.91 16.08
C ILE A 148 6.47 8.98 17.17
N LYS A 149 7.49 9.83 17.37
CA LYS A 149 7.41 10.95 18.33
C LYS A 149 6.33 11.95 17.93
N VAL A 150 6.27 12.34 16.66
CA VAL A 150 5.21 13.20 16.14
C VAL A 150 3.84 12.58 16.39
N LEU A 151 3.66 11.28 16.10
CA LEU A 151 2.41 10.58 16.33
C LEU A 151 2.01 10.54 17.81
N ARG A 152 2.98 10.33 18.70
CA ARG A 152 2.77 10.37 20.16
C ARG A 152 2.32 11.76 20.59
N ASP A 153 3.04 12.79 20.14
CA ASP A 153 2.78 14.16 20.54
C ASP A 153 1.39 14.60 20.03
N GLU A 154 1.01 14.24 18.80
CA GLU A 154 -0.36 14.40 18.28
C GLU A 154 -1.41 13.70 19.16
N ALA A 155 -1.11 12.49 19.62
CA ALA A 155 -2.02 11.67 20.41
C ALA A 155 -2.25 12.18 21.84
N ILE A 156 -1.28 12.91 22.40
CA ILE A 156 -1.30 13.44 23.78
C ILE A 156 -1.67 14.94 23.81
N THR A 157 -1.51 15.66 22.70
CA THR A 157 -1.85 17.09 22.61
C THR A 157 -3.33 17.32 22.91
N GLY A 158 -3.62 18.10 23.97
CA GLY A 158 -4.98 18.46 24.37
C GLY A 158 -5.53 17.70 25.59
N GLU A 159 -4.77 16.77 26.17
CA GLU A 159 -5.23 15.91 27.26
C GLU A 159 -4.47 16.17 28.59
N GLN A 160 -4.22 17.45 28.91
CA GLN A 160 -3.47 17.85 30.12
C GLN A 160 -4.10 17.38 31.45
N ASP A 161 -5.41 17.11 31.47
CA ASP A 161 -6.16 16.75 32.68
C ASP A 161 -6.42 15.24 32.82
N VAL A 162 -6.03 14.41 31.84
CA VAL A 162 -6.26 12.97 31.92
C VAL A 162 -5.03 12.29 32.53
N TYR A 163 -5.17 11.85 33.77
CA TYR A 163 -4.16 11.08 34.48
C TYR A 163 -3.97 9.73 33.80
N TYR A 164 -2.93 9.61 32.99
CA TYR A 164 -2.56 8.37 32.36
C TYR A 164 -1.47 7.65 33.17
N PRO A 165 -1.63 6.36 33.53
CA PRO A 165 -0.63 5.61 34.28
C PRO A 165 0.77 5.59 33.64
N TRP A 166 0.89 5.83 32.33
CA TRP A 166 2.17 5.93 31.61
C TRP A 166 2.74 7.36 31.52
N ASN A 167 1.97 8.39 31.91
CA ASN A 167 2.52 9.73 32.20
C ASN A 167 3.32 9.73 33.51
N LEU A 168 3.25 8.65 34.30
CA LEU A 168 4.23 8.36 35.35
C LEU A 168 5.55 7.88 34.73
N MET A 169 6.10 8.64 33.79
CA MET A 169 7.55 8.75 33.79
C MET A 169 7.88 9.33 35.16
N LYS A 170 8.24 8.45 36.11
CA LYS A 170 8.84 8.88 37.38
C LYS A 170 9.87 9.94 37.02
N GLU A 171 9.87 11.09 37.69
CA GLU A 171 10.90 12.11 37.48
C GLU A 171 12.28 11.44 37.35
N GLY A 172 12.94 11.64 36.20
CA GLY A 172 14.22 11.01 35.87
C GLY A 172 14.17 9.70 35.08
N SER A 173 13.01 9.19 34.68
CA SER A 173 12.93 8.10 33.68
C SER A 173 13.15 8.64 32.27
N GLU A 174 14.01 7.96 31.51
CA GLU A 174 14.30 8.31 30.12
C GLU A 174 13.07 8.02 29.24
N ASP A 175 12.83 8.88 28.25
CA ASP A 175 11.79 8.66 27.25
C ASP A 175 12.00 7.28 26.58
N PRO A 176 10.99 6.37 26.54
CA PRO A 176 11.10 5.10 25.84
C PRO A 176 11.45 5.21 24.35
N LEU A 177 11.22 6.39 23.76
CA LEU A 177 11.60 6.76 22.38
C LEU A 177 12.91 7.54 22.31
N TYR A 178 13.62 7.72 23.42
CA TYR A 178 14.92 8.36 23.43
C TYR A 178 15.88 7.56 22.56
N TYR A 179 16.48 8.26 21.59
CA TYR A 179 17.43 7.71 20.64
C TYR A 179 18.78 8.39 20.84
N SER A 180 19.78 7.59 21.14
CA SER A 180 21.18 7.97 21.08
C SER A 180 21.97 6.85 20.39
N SER A 181 23.07 7.19 19.72
CA SER A 181 23.93 6.19 19.08
C SER A 181 24.43 5.11 20.06
N LEU A 182 24.56 5.45 21.35
CA LEU A 182 24.90 4.53 22.43
C LEU A 182 23.74 3.57 22.77
N THR A 183 22.52 4.08 22.95
CA THR A 183 21.34 3.24 23.26
C THR A 183 20.94 2.34 22.08
N ALA A 184 21.17 2.79 20.85
CA ALA A 184 20.98 1.98 19.64
C ALA A 184 21.84 0.71 19.63
N SER A 185 23.03 0.74 20.25
CA SER A 185 23.91 -0.43 20.35
C SER A 185 23.43 -1.48 21.37
N LEU A 186 22.72 -1.03 22.42
CA LEU A 186 22.24 -1.89 23.51
C LEU A 186 20.86 -2.49 23.23
N ASN A 187 20.09 -1.93 22.29
CA ASN A 187 18.78 -2.45 21.84
C ASN A 187 17.74 -2.61 22.96
N THR A 188 17.87 -1.90 24.07
CA THR A 188 16.92 -2.01 25.19
C THR A 188 15.69 -1.12 25.03
N ASN A 189 15.77 -0.11 24.16
CA ASN A 189 14.73 0.92 24.05
C ASN A 189 13.68 0.56 22.97
N LEU A 190 12.44 0.99 23.19
CA LEU A 190 11.31 0.70 22.32
C LEU A 190 11.50 1.29 20.92
N GLY A 191 11.99 2.53 20.83
CA GLY A 191 12.22 3.22 19.55
C GLY A 191 13.07 2.41 18.56
N PRO A 192 14.33 2.04 18.91
CA PRO A 192 15.17 1.19 18.06
C PRO A 192 14.56 -0.17 17.70
N GLN A 193 13.75 -0.78 18.56
CA GLN A 193 13.10 -2.07 18.27
C GLN A 193 11.96 -1.91 17.27
N ILE A 194 11.13 -0.87 17.41
CA ILE A 194 10.10 -0.56 16.41
C ILE A 194 10.76 -0.22 15.07
N ALA A 195 11.85 0.55 15.07
CA ALA A 195 12.60 0.88 13.86
C ALA A 195 13.27 -0.34 13.18
N LYS A 196 13.39 -1.48 13.87
CA LYS A 196 13.84 -2.75 13.25
C LYS A 196 12.68 -3.56 12.67
N LEU A 197 11.51 -3.46 13.29
CA LEU A 197 10.26 -4.11 12.85
C LEU A 197 9.69 -3.40 11.62
N VAL A 198 9.69 -2.07 11.63
CA VAL A 198 9.14 -1.22 10.59
C VAL A 198 10.26 -0.80 9.66
N ARG A 199 10.37 -1.45 8.49
CA ARG A 199 11.49 -1.25 7.57
C ARG A 199 11.11 -0.45 6.33
N THR A 200 9.83 -0.45 5.97
CA THR A 200 9.35 0.20 4.74
C THR A 200 8.45 1.40 5.06
N PRO A 201 8.39 2.42 4.17
CA PRO A 201 7.48 3.55 4.35
C PRO A 201 6.02 3.10 4.45
N ARG A 202 5.66 2.03 3.74
CA ARG A 202 4.31 1.43 3.76
C ARG A 202 3.98 0.87 5.13
N GLU A 203 4.88 0.11 5.74
CA GLU A 203 4.71 -0.41 7.10
C GLU A 203 4.58 0.73 8.10
N LEU A 204 5.47 1.74 8.03
CA LEU A 204 5.44 2.88 8.94
C LEU A 204 4.07 3.59 8.88
N ARG A 205 3.59 3.85 7.66
CA ARG A 205 2.29 4.46 7.47
C ARG A 205 1.14 3.61 8.00
N ALA A 206 1.19 2.30 7.77
CA ALA A 206 0.17 1.37 8.26
C ALA A 206 0.15 1.31 9.80
N VAL A 207 1.32 1.31 10.44
CA VAL A 207 1.45 1.37 11.91
C VAL A 207 0.90 2.68 12.46
N GLU A 208 1.22 3.82 11.84
CA GLU A 208 0.68 5.13 12.22
C GLU A 208 -0.85 5.14 12.17
N LEU A 209 -1.44 4.65 11.07
CA LEU A 209 -2.88 4.62 10.87
C LEU A 209 -3.58 3.70 11.88
N GLU A 210 -3.11 2.45 12.00
CA GLU A 210 -3.67 1.47 12.93
C GLU A 210 -3.63 1.98 14.38
N THR A 211 -2.51 2.58 14.79
CA THR A 211 -2.35 3.15 16.13
C THR A 211 -3.32 4.31 16.34
N ARG A 212 -3.37 5.26 15.39
CA ARG A 212 -4.23 6.45 15.47
C ARG A 212 -5.71 6.07 15.50
N GLU A 213 -6.15 5.16 14.64
CA GLU A 213 -7.54 4.72 14.56
C GLU A 213 -7.99 4.04 15.85
N LYS A 214 -7.20 3.12 16.39
CA LYS A 214 -7.53 2.43 17.65
C LYS A 214 -7.50 3.37 18.85
N TRP A 215 -6.52 4.27 18.89
CA TRP A 215 -6.41 5.28 19.95
C TRP A 215 -7.68 6.15 19.98
N ASN A 216 -8.02 6.75 18.83
CA ASN A 216 -9.20 7.61 18.71
C ASN A 216 -10.53 6.83 18.72
N GLY A 217 -10.49 5.53 18.47
CA GLY A 217 -11.64 4.61 18.47
C GLY A 217 -12.10 4.15 19.85
N GLY A 218 -11.49 4.64 20.94
CA GLY A 218 -11.95 4.41 22.31
C GLY A 218 -10.94 3.77 23.24
N LEU A 219 -9.73 3.41 22.78
CA LEU A 219 -8.70 2.82 23.65
C LEU A 219 -7.92 3.86 24.48
N LYS A 220 -8.15 5.15 24.22
CA LYS A 220 -7.63 6.25 25.04
C LYS A 220 -7.99 6.04 26.53
N GLY A 221 -6.98 5.98 27.39
CA GLY A 221 -7.13 5.79 28.84
C GLY A 221 -7.26 4.34 29.30
N GLU A 222 -7.53 3.40 28.40
CA GLU A 222 -7.63 1.97 28.74
C GLU A 222 -6.28 1.25 28.60
N ILE A 223 -5.45 1.69 27.65
CA ILE A 223 -4.16 1.08 27.33
C ILE A 223 -3.06 2.15 27.23
N SER A 224 -1.83 1.78 27.58
CA SER A 224 -0.66 2.60 27.27
C SER A 224 -0.54 2.85 25.77
N TRP A 225 -0.29 4.10 25.41
CA TRP A 225 -0.07 4.47 24.01
C TRP A 225 1.11 3.69 23.39
N TYR A 226 2.17 3.47 24.18
CA TYR A 226 3.35 2.71 23.73
C TYR A 226 3.04 1.23 23.50
N ASP A 227 2.20 0.63 24.33
CA ASP A 227 1.77 -0.76 24.15
C ASP A 227 0.88 -0.88 22.90
N LEU A 228 -0.03 0.08 22.69
CA LEU A 228 -0.85 0.13 21.48
C LEU A 228 0.01 0.27 20.21
N LEU A 229 1.01 1.15 20.25
CA LEU A 229 1.96 1.33 19.15
C LEU A 229 2.72 0.02 18.88
N LEU A 230 3.26 -0.62 19.92
CA LEU A 230 4.02 -1.86 19.79
C LEU A 230 3.15 -2.98 19.21
N MET A 231 1.92 -3.15 19.70
CA MET A 231 0.99 -4.14 19.19
C MET A 231 0.59 -3.86 17.75
N SER A 232 0.43 -2.58 17.38
CA SER A 232 0.15 -2.18 16.01
C SER A 232 1.34 -2.43 15.08
N ALA A 233 2.56 -2.17 15.54
CA ALA A 233 3.80 -2.49 14.83
C ALA A 233 3.95 -4.00 14.59
N LEU A 234 3.72 -4.81 15.63
CA LEU A 234 3.75 -6.27 15.50
C LEU A 234 2.67 -6.78 14.55
N LYS A 235 1.43 -6.27 14.65
CA LYS A 235 0.35 -6.67 13.75
C LYS A 235 0.66 -6.38 12.28
N VAL A 236 1.29 -5.25 11.98
CA VAL A 236 1.62 -4.84 10.61
C VAL A 236 2.85 -5.56 10.08
N SER A 237 3.96 -5.53 10.82
CA SER A 237 5.25 -6.03 10.35
C SER A 237 5.43 -7.54 10.54
N GLU A 238 4.85 -8.11 11.60
CA GLU A 238 5.05 -9.52 11.98
C GLU A 238 3.71 -10.17 12.38
N PRO A 239 2.72 -10.26 11.46
CA PRO A 239 1.36 -10.68 11.78
C PRO A 239 1.27 -12.06 12.43
N HIS A 240 2.15 -12.99 12.05
CA HIS A 240 2.19 -14.32 12.66
C HIS A 240 2.64 -14.31 14.12
N VAL A 241 3.58 -13.42 14.47
CA VAL A 241 4.01 -13.24 15.87
C VAL A 241 2.89 -12.59 16.67
N PHE A 242 2.22 -11.59 16.10
CA PHE A 242 1.05 -10.97 16.70
C PHE A 242 -0.07 -12.00 16.95
N GLU A 243 -0.42 -12.82 15.97
CA GLU A 243 -1.42 -13.89 16.11
C GLU A 243 -1.05 -14.89 17.20
N TRP A 244 0.24 -15.26 17.30
CA TRP A 244 0.72 -16.15 18.34
C TRP A 244 0.57 -15.53 19.74
N ILE A 245 0.96 -14.26 19.91
CA ILE A 245 0.76 -13.51 21.17
C ILE A 245 -0.72 -13.49 21.55
N MET A 246 -1.60 -13.21 20.59
CA MET A 246 -3.05 -13.17 20.82
C MET A 246 -3.63 -14.54 21.18
N ARG A 247 -3.06 -15.63 20.65
CA ARG A 247 -3.48 -17.00 20.96
C ARG A 247 -3.02 -17.46 22.35
N GLU A 248 -1.82 -17.05 22.76
CA GLU A 248 -1.16 -17.51 23.99
C GLU A 248 -0.73 -16.33 24.88
N PRO A 249 -1.65 -15.43 25.29
CA PRO A 249 -1.27 -14.20 25.98
C PRO A 249 -0.59 -14.45 27.33
N HIS A 250 -0.94 -15.54 28.01
CA HIS A 250 -0.37 -15.94 29.30
C HIS A 250 1.14 -16.23 29.25
N ILE A 251 1.73 -16.50 28.08
CA ILE A 251 3.18 -16.68 27.92
C ILE A 251 3.91 -15.33 27.99
N PHE A 252 3.25 -14.27 27.54
CA PHE A 252 3.82 -12.92 27.41
C PHE A 252 3.43 -12.01 28.57
N LEU A 253 2.33 -12.33 29.25
CA LEU A 253 1.94 -11.68 30.50
C LEU A 253 2.77 -12.26 31.65
N GLN A 254 3.89 -11.62 31.98
CA GLN A 254 4.40 -11.75 33.33
C GLN A 254 3.40 -11.11 34.29
N GLU A 255 3.17 -11.72 35.45
CA GLU A 255 2.52 -11.05 36.59
C GLU A 255 3.43 -9.90 37.05
N VAL A 256 3.44 -8.81 36.30
CA VAL A 256 3.98 -7.55 36.77
C VAL A 256 3.00 -7.11 37.83
N GLY A 257 3.41 -7.18 39.10
CA GLY A 257 2.62 -6.76 40.25
C GLY A 257 2.26 -5.29 40.16
N TYR A 258 1.28 -4.94 39.33
CA TYR A 258 0.70 -3.62 39.23
C TYR A 258 -0.10 -3.39 40.50
N THR A 259 0.55 -2.77 41.48
CA THR A 259 -0.16 -2.13 42.58
C THR A 259 -0.89 -0.93 41.98
N ARG A 260 -2.22 -0.96 42.01
CA ARG A 260 -3.03 0.21 41.61
C ARG A 260 -2.53 1.43 42.40
N PRO A 261 -2.36 2.59 41.76
CA PRO A 261 -2.02 3.81 42.49
C PRO A 261 -3.06 4.07 43.57
N THR A 262 -2.59 4.36 44.78
CA THR A 262 -3.46 4.80 45.88
C THR A 262 -4.10 6.15 45.53
N GLU A 263 -5.26 6.49 46.12
CA GLU A 263 -5.94 7.78 45.87
C GLU A 263 -5.04 8.99 46.18
N GLU A 264 -4.08 8.83 47.10
CA GLU A 264 -3.04 9.83 47.41
C GLU A 264 -2.05 10.07 46.27
N GLN A 265 -1.86 9.10 45.37
CA GLN A 265 -0.96 9.20 44.20
C GLN A 265 -1.67 9.74 42.94
N LYS A 266 -3.00 9.88 42.99
CA LYS A 266 -3.82 10.43 41.90
C LYS A 266 -4.08 11.94 42.05
N SER A 267 -3.71 12.51 43.20
CA SER A 267 -3.85 13.93 43.55
C SER A 267 -2.55 14.68 43.27
#